data_AF-A0A7W0VBD5-F1
#
_entry.id   AF-A0A7W0VBD5-F1
#
_cell.length_a   1.000
_cell.length_b   1.000
_cell.length_c   1.000
_cell.angle_alpha   90.00
_cell.angle_beta   90.00
_cell.angle_gamma   90.00
#
_symmetry.space_group_name_H-M   'P 1'
#
loop_
_entity.id
_entity.type
_entity.pdbx_description
1 polymer ?
#
loop_
_entity_poly.entity_id
_entity_poly.type
_entity_poly.pdbx_seq_one_letter_code
_entity_poly.pdbx_strand_id
1 'polypeptide(L)'
;MNVFALVLPLGLLATACSESHTVPVQHLDKPADPTFSMFVSNQSFDLDPVDIKIKLDDQLAVTGDFVVEGQHTWIKFDFALTPGNHTINVSTGDVADVALQMPFVMDDRKYAVVSFWFYEAGSPEPTPPHFSFQLLDEPPLFE
;
A
#
# COMPACT_ATOMS: atom_id res chain seq x y z
N MET A 1 -40.04 -57.42 -1.09
CA MET A 1 -40.53 -56.03 -1.24
C MET A 1 -40.17 -55.27 0.03
N ASN A 2 -38.99 -54.65 0.06
CA ASN A 2 -38.73 -53.32 0.65
C ASN A 2 -37.23 -53.01 0.54
N VAL A 3 -36.97 -51.84 -0.01
CA VAL A 3 -35.69 -51.17 -0.27
C VAL A 3 -35.33 -50.30 0.95
N PHE A 4 -34.11 -49.74 0.94
CA PHE A 4 -33.57 -48.60 1.73
C PHE A 4 -32.65 -48.97 2.90
N ALA A 5 -31.50 -48.32 3.13
CA ALA A 5 -30.81 -47.25 2.41
C ALA A 5 -29.33 -47.28 2.80
N LEU A 6 -28.45 -47.06 1.83
CA LEU A 6 -27.03 -46.75 2.03
C LEU A 6 -26.92 -45.28 2.46
N VAL A 7 -26.47 -45.00 3.67
CA VAL A 7 -26.16 -43.63 4.11
C VAL A 7 -24.66 -43.40 3.92
N LEU A 8 -24.31 -42.63 2.89
CA LEU A 8 -22.98 -42.06 2.70
C LEU A 8 -22.79 -40.87 3.66
N PRO A 9 -21.66 -40.75 4.38
CA PRO A 9 -21.34 -39.52 5.08
C PRO A 9 -20.93 -38.45 4.05
N LEU A 10 -21.67 -37.34 4.11
CA LEU A 10 -21.48 -36.12 3.35
C LEU A 10 -20.16 -35.46 3.76
N GLY A 11 -19.17 -35.45 2.86
CA GLY A 11 -17.92 -34.71 3.05
C GLY A 11 -18.18 -33.21 3.00
N LEU A 12 -18.04 -32.52 4.13
CA LEU A 12 -18.05 -31.07 4.19
C LEU A 12 -16.68 -30.57 3.71
N LEU A 13 -16.58 -30.18 2.43
CA LEU A 13 -15.43 -29.43 1.93
C LEU A 13 -15.63 -27.96 2.33
N ALA A 14 -14.99 -27.54 3.41
CA ALA A 14 -14.84 -26.12 3.72
C ALA A 14 -13.84 -25.53 2.71
N THR A 15 -14.34 -24.85 1.68
CA THR A 15 -13.52 -23.95 0.87
C THR A 15 -13.20 -22.74 1.75
N ALA A 16 -12.04 -22.76 2.39
CA ALA A 16 -11.43 -21.54 2.90
C ALA A 16 -11.14 -20.66 1.68
N CYS A 17 -11.94 -19.61 1.47
CA CYS A 17 -11.51 -18.50 0.64
C CYS A 17 -10.34 -17.85 1.36
N SER A 18 -9.11 -18.19 0.99
CA SER A 18 -7.98 -17.32 1.32
C SER A 18 -8.15 -16.07 0.47
N GLU A 19 -8.55 -14.96 1.08
CA GLU A 19 -8.39 -13.65 0.46
C GLU A 19 -6.91 -13.52 0.10
N SER A 20 -6.64 -13.58 -1.20
CA SER A 20 -5.26 -13.54 -1.70
C SER A 20 -4.85 -12.09 -1.74
N HIS A 21 -4.03 -11.70 -0.77
CA HIS A 21 -3.44 -10.37 -0.75
C HIS A 21 -2.61 -10.14 -2.01
N THR A 22 -2.75 -8.96 -2.60
CA THR A 22 -1.95 -8.60 -3.77
C THR A 22 -0.58 -8.10 -3.33
N VAL A 23 0.50 -8.72 -3.80
CA VAL A 23 1.85 -8.24 -3.46
C VAL A 23 2.05 -6.84 -4.07
N PRO A 24 2.71 -5.91 -3.35
CA PRO A 24 3.06 -4.60 -3.92
C PRO A 24 3.91 -4.72 -5.19
N VAL A 25 3.45 -4.08 -6.27
CA VAL A 25 4.06 -4.12 -7.60
C VAL A 25 4.35 -2.71 -8.09
N GLN A 26 5.57 -2.52 -8.60
CA GLN A 26 5.93 -1.36 -9.40
C GLN A 26 5.51 -1.55 -10.86
N HIS A 27 4.81 -0.57 -11.43
CA HIS A 27 4.32 -0.61 -12.81
C HIS A 27 5.17 0.19 -13.80
N LEU A 28 5.86 1.23 -13.32
CA LEU A 28 6.82 1.99 -14.11
C LEU A 28 8.19 1.31 -14.12
N ASP A 29 8.97 1.57 -15.16
CA ASP A 29 10.31 1.01 -15.31
C ASP A 29 11.19 1.29 -14.09
N LYS A 30 11.85 0.25 -13.59
CA LYS A 30 12.86 0.38 -12.53
C LYS A 30 14.20 0.77 -13.15
N PRO A 31 14.72 1.98 -12.91
CA PRO A 31 15.99 2.41 -13.47
C PRO A 31 17.16 1.73 -12.75
N ALA A 32 18.29 1.61 -13.44
CA ALA A 32 19.56 1.19 -12.82
C ALA A 32 20.13 2.28 -11.89
N ASP A 33 19.85 3.55 -12.17
CA ASP A 33 20.24 4.71 -11.37
C ASP A 33 19.01 5.61 -11.11
N PRO A 34 18.30 5.45 -9.96
CA PRO A 34 17.07 6.19 -9.70
C PRO A 34 17.33 7.65 -9.33
N THR A 35 16.52 8.57 -9.87
CA THR A 35 16.47 9.96 -9.41
C THR A 35 15.43 10.17 -8.32
N PHE A 36 14.49 9.23 -8.15
CA PHE A 36 13.47 9.29 -7.12
C PHE A 36 13.29 7.93 -6.46
N SER A 37 13.52 7.84 -5.15
CA SER A 37 13.29 6.63 -4.35
C SER A 37 12.16 6.86 -3.36
N MET A 38 11.06 6.13 -3.51
CA MET A 38 9.87 6.23 -2.67
C MET A 38 9.76 5.02 -1.75
N PHE A 39 9.50 5.26 -0.47
CA PHE A 39 9.28 4.24 0.55
C PHE A 39 7.83 4.30 0.99
N VAL A 40 7.14 3.18 0.92
CA VAL A 40 5.70 3.08 1.20
C VAL A 40 5.50 2.14 2.38
N SER A 41 4.63 2.53 3.31
CA SER A 41 4.33 1.73 4.50
C SER A 41 2.88 1.85 4.96
N ASN A 42 2.33 0.73 5.43
CA ASN A 42 1.17 0.72 6.31
C ASN A 42 1.63 0.92 7.75
N GLN A 43 1.13 1.93 8.44
CA GLN A 43 1.41 2.19 9.86
C GLN A 43 0.22 1.86 10.76
N SER A 44 -0.83 1.21 10.22
CA SER A 44 -2.04 0.83 10.94
C SER A 44 -2.06 -0.65 11.28
N PHE A 45 -2.30 -0.99 12.55
CA PHE A 45 -2.70 -2.34 12.95
C PHE A 45 -4.22 -2.58 12.82
N ASP A 46 -5.01 -1.51 12.80
CA ASP A 46 -6.47 -1.58 12.80
C ASP A 46 -7.04 -1.79 11.37
N LEU A 47 -6.23 -1.53 10.35
CA LEU A 47 -6.48 -1.91 8.96
C LEU A 47 -5.21 -2.52 8.35
N ASP A 48 -5.15 -3.85 8.35
CA ASP A 48 -4.00 -4.61 7.87
C ASP A 48 -4.41 -5.86 7.08
N PRO A 49 -3.95 -6.02 5.82
CA PRO A 49 -3.22 -5.03 5.04
C PRO A 49 -4.12 -3.89 4.54
N VAL A 50 -3.50 -2.89 3.92
CA VAL A 50 -4.20 -1.82 3.19
C VAL A 50 -3.81 -1.85 1.71
N ASP A 51 -4.81 -1.87 0.82
CA ASP A 51 -4.63 -1.64 -0.61
C ASP A 51 -4.17 -0.20 -0.83
N ILE A 52 -2.99 -0.02 -1.41
CA ILE A 52 -2.46 1.29 -1.76
C ILE A 52 -2.19 1.33 -3.25
N LYS A 53 -2.76 2.33 -3.90
CA LYS A 53 -2.51 2.71 -5.29
C LYS A 53 -1.82 4.06 -5.35
N ILE A 54 -0.69 4.11 -6.06
CA ILE A 54 0.07 5.34 -6.27
C ILE A 54 0.19 5.64 -7.76
N LYS A 55 -0.02 6.90 -8.12
CA LYS A 55 0.28 7.44 -9.43
C LYS A 55 1.29 8.58 -9.33
N LEU A 56 2.20 8.62 -10.30
CA LEU A 56 3.12 9.74 -10.53
C LEU A 56 2.74 10.35 -11.88
N ASP A 57 2.42 11.65 -11.90
CA ASP A 57 1.96 12.38 -13.09
C ASP A 57 0.84 11.64 -13.85
N ASP A 58 -0.17 11.19 -13.09
CA ASP A 58 -1.32 10.39 -13.55
C ASP A 58 -0.98 9.00 -14.12
N GLN A 59 0.29 8.62 -14.20
CA GLN A 59 0.73 7.28 -14.58
C GLN A 59 0.70 6.34 -13.37
N LEU A 60 0.17 5.13 -13.55
CA LEU A 60 0.14 4.12 -12.49
C LEU A 60 1.58 3.72 -12.12
N ALA A 61 1.98 3.98 -10.89
CA ALA A 61 3.35 3.76 -10.41
C ALA A 61 3.44 2.52 -9.52
N VAL A 62 2.53 2.38 -8.56
CA VAL A 62 2.52 1.29 -7.58
C VAL A 62 1.07 0.85 -7.33
N THR A 63 0.86 -0.46 -7.15
CA THR A 63 -0.37 -1.01 -6.56
C THR A 63 -0.02 -2.17 -5.64
N GLY A 64 -0.84 -2.41 -4.63
CA GLY A 64 -0.90 -3.68 -3.92
C GLY A 64 -1.24 -3.49 -2.46
N ASP A 65 -1.24 -4.60 -1.74
CA ASP A 65 -1.60 -4.67 -0.33
C ASP A 65 -0.35 -4.51 0.52
N PHE A 66 -0.36 -3.53 1.41
CA PHE A 66 0.74 -3.23 2.32
C PHE A 66 0.41 -3.75 3.71
N VAL A 67 1.18 -4.76 4.14
CA VAL A 67 1.10 -5.29 5.50
C VAL A 67 1.85 -4.37 6.49
N VAL A 68 1.33 -4.21 7.71
CA VAL A 68 1.97 -3.42 8.78
C VAL A 68 3.17 -4.16 9.39
N GLU A 69 3.08 -5.48 9.51
CA GLU A 69 3.99 -6.37 10.25
C GLU A 69 4.33 -5.85 11.66
N GLY A 70 5.57 -5.40 11.90
CA GLY A 70 6.04 -4.92 13.20
C GLY A 70 5.84 -3.43 13.46
N GLN A 71 5.08 -2.74 12.60
CA GLN A 71 5.21 -1.30 12.33
C GLN A 71 6.60 -0.96 11.75
N HIS A 72 6.66 0.09 10.91
CA HIS A 72 7.88 0.48 10.19
C HIS A 72 8.35 -0.48 9.09
N THR A 73 7.43 -1.23 8.48
CA THR A 73 7.74 -2.02 7.28
C THR A 73 7.75 -1.11 6.05
N TRP A 74 8.94 -0.82 5.51
CA TRP A 74 9.10 0.09 4.37
C TRP A 74 9.41 -0.67 3.09
N ILE A 75 8.53 -0.58 2.10
CA ILE A 75 8.77 -1.14 0.77
C ILE A 75 9.28 -0.04 -0.15
N LYS A 76 10.46 -0.25 -0.73
CA LYS A 76 11.12 0.72 -1.61
C LYS A 76 10.74 0.52 -3.07
N PHE A 77 10.40 1.62 -3.74
CA PHE A 77 10.18 1.71 -5.17
C PHE A 77 11.11 2.77 -5.77
N ASP A 78 11.68 2.46 -6.93
CA ASP A 78 12.73 3.27 -7.56
C ASP A 78 12.28 3.74 -8.94
N PHE A 79 12.36 5.05 -9.17
CA PHE A 79 11.87 5.71 -10.39
C PHE A 79 12.92 6.66 -10.98
N ALA A 80 12.78 6.91 -12.28
CA ALA A 80 13.47 7.97 -12.98
C ALA A 80 12.46 9.07 -13.32
N LEU A 81 12.48 10.15 -12.53
CA LEU A 81 11.73 11.38 -12.81
C LEU A 81 12.69 12.43 -13.34
N THR A 82 12.24 13.17 -14.36
CA THR A 82 12.98 14.32 -14.90
C THR A 82 12.99 15.49 -13.93
N PRO A 83 13.92 16.44 -14.01
CA PRO A 83 13.79 17.69 -13.26
C PRO A 83 12.52 18.46 -13.66
N GLY A 84 11.80 19.03 -12.69
CA GLY A 84 10.58 19.79 -12.91
C GLY A 84 9.50 19.58 -11.85
N ASN A 85 8.29 20.05 -12.17
CA ASN A 85 7.11 19.86 -11.34
C ASN A 85 6.48 18.51 -11.63
N HIS A 86 6.12 17.81 -10.56
CA HIS A 86 5.46 16.52 -10.59
C HIS A 86 4.25 16.51 -9.66
N THR A 87 3.38 15.52 -9.82
CA THR A 87 2.26 15.26 -8.92
C THR A 87 2.25 13.82 -8.47
N ILE A 88 2.07 13.60 -7.17
CA ILE A 88 1.77 12.29 -6.61
C ILE A 88 0.28 12.21 -6.28
N ASN A 89 -0.35 11.09 -6.64
CA ASN A 89 -1.69 10.73 -6.17
C ASN A 89 -1.60 9.38 -5.45
N VAL A 90 -2.10 9.32 -4.23
CA VAL A 90 -2.18 8.10 -3.41
C VAL A 90 -3.63 7.88 -3.02
N SER A 91 -4.11 6.64 -3.10
CA SER A 91 -5.49 6.28 -2.76
C SER A 91 -5.56 4.84 -2.26
N THR A 92 -6.59 4.52 -1.49
CA THR A 92 -6.96 3.15 -1.11
C THR A 92 -8.37 2.82 -1.58
N GLY A 93 -8.63 1.55 -1.91
CA GLY A 93 -9.98 1.03 -2.12
C GLY A 93 -10.71 0.63 -0.83
N ASP A 94 -10.01 0.51 0.29
CA ASP A 94 -10.54 -0.08 1.53
C ASP A 94 -11.37 0.91 2.36
N VAL A 95 -11.08 2.20 2.22
CA VAL A 95 -11.80 3.27 2.91
C VAL A 95 -12.28 4.31 1.90
N ALA A 96 -13.58 4.56 1.91
CA ALA A 96 -14.20 5.54 1.03
C ALA A 96 -13.59 6.93 1.22
N ASP A 97 -13.36 7.62 0.11
CA ASP A 97 -12.89 9.01 0.05
C ASP A 97 -11.51 9.27 0.69
N VAL A 98 -10.70 8.23 0.96
CA VAL A 98 -9.33 8.39 1.45
C VAL A 98 -8.34 8.42 0.28
N ALA A 99 -7.88 9.63 -0.02
CA ALA A 99 -6.87 9.88 -1.03
C ALA A 99 -6.00 11.10 -0.66
N LEU A 100 -4.81 11.17 -1.24
CA LEU A 100 -3.89 12.29 -1.15
C LEU A 100 -3.43 12.67 -2.56
N GLN A 101 -3.44 13.96 -2.88
CA GLN A 101 -2.85 14.51 -4.09
C GLN A 101 -1.95 15.67 -3.71
N MET A 102 -0.67 15.60 -4.07
CA MET A 102 0.31 16.63 -3.72
C MET A 102 1.23 16.94 -4.91
N PRO A 103 1.47 18.23 -5.22
CA PRO A 103 2.55 18.60 -6.12
C PRO A 103 3.91 18.46 -5.40
N PHE A 104 4.97 18.16 -6.16
CA PHE A 104 6.35 18.19 -5.68
C PHE A 104 7.32 18.59 -6.79
N VAL A 105 8.55 18.98 -6.43
CA VAL A 105 9.57 19.45 -7.38
C VAL A 105 10.77 18.53 -7.32
N MET A 106 11.21 18.09 -8.50
CA MET A 106 12.47 17.40 -8.73
C MET A 106 13.48 18.43 -9.25
N ASP A 107 14.49 18.76 -8.46
CA ASP A 107 15.64 19.61 -8.85
C ASP A 107 16.94 18.79 -8.92
N ASP A 108 17.05 17.78 -8.06
CA ASP A 108 18.08 16.73 -8.04
C ASP A 108 17.43 15.41 -7.59
N ARG A 109 18.24 14.40 -7.22
CA ARG A 109 17.76 13.16 -6.61
C ARG A 109 16.96 13.48 -5.34
N LYS A 110 15.77 12.89 -5.24
CA LYS A 110 14.92 12.99 -4.05
C LYS A 110 14.54 11.63 -3.50
N TYR A 111 14.15 11.63 -2.24
CA TYR A 111 13.54 10.51 -1.56
C TYR A 111 12.14 10.90 -1.12
N ALA A 112 11.23 9.93 -1.02
CA ALA A 112 9.91 10.18 -0.50
C ALA A 112 9.46 9.09 0.45
N VAL A 113 8.64 9.49 1.41
CA VAL A 113 7.98 8.59 2.35
C VAL A 113 6.47 8.76 2.19
N VAL A 114 5.78 7.66 1.90
CA VAL A 114 4.32 7.57 1.88
C VAL A 114 3.89 6.61 2.99
N SER A 115 3.05 7.10 3.90
CA SER A 115 2.53 6.28 4.99
C SER A 115 1.01 6.35 5.01
N PHE A 116 0.37 5.20 5.21
CA PHE A 116 -1.03 5.13 5.59
C PHE A 116 -1.15 5.04 7.11
N TRP A 117 -2.02 5.85 7.70
CA TRP A 117 -2.27 5.89 9.13
C TRP A 117 -3.74 5.66 9.40
N PHE A 118 -4.05 4.81 10.36
CA PHE A 118 -5.39 4.63 10.88
C PHE A 118 -5.33 3.98 12.26
N TYR A 119 -6.04 4.57 13.23
CA TYR A 119 -6.32 3.95 14.51
C TYR A 119 -7.78 4.20 14.87
N GLU A 120 -8.50 3.13 15.21
CA GLU A 120 -9.94 3.20 15.43
C GLU A 120 -10.33 4.05 16.64
N ALA A 121 -11.61 4.45 16.69
CA ALA A 121 -12.16 5.16 17.83
C ALA A 121 -12.17 4.24 19.07
N GLY A 122 -11.36 4.56 20.08
CA GLY A 122 -11.18 3.74 21.27
C GLY A 122 -9.73 3.30 21.50
N SER A 123 -8.88 3.41 20.47
CA SER A 123 -7.43 3.27 20.60
C SER A 123 -6.84 4.38 21.49
N PRO A 124 -5.65 4.20 22.08
CA PRO A 124 -5.01 5.22 22.93
C PRO A 124 -4.79 6.56 22.20
N GLU A 125 -4.52 6.50 20.89
CA GLU A 125 -4.33 7.67 20.02
C GLU A 125 -5.15 7.51 18.73
N PRO A 126 -6.48 7.71 18.79
CA PRO A 126 -7.35 7.53 17.62
C PRO A 126 -6.94 8.48 16.50
N THR A 127 -6.81 7.94 15.29
CA THR A 127 -6.32 8.65 14.13
C THR A 127 -7.20 8.30 12.93
N PRO A 128 -7.94 9.26 12.34
CA PRO A 128 -8.73 9.01 11.14
C PRO A 128 -7.86 8.44 10.00
N PRO A 129 -8.44 7.62 9.11
CA PRO A 129 -7.69 7.03 8.01
C PRO A 129 -7.21 8.12 7.05
N HIS A 130 -5.90 8.19 6.83
CA HIS A 130 -5.30 9.17 5.93
C HIS A 130 -3.92 8.73 5.43
N PHE A 131 -3.48 9.35 4.34
CA PHE A 131 -2.10 9.25 3.86
C PHE A 131 -1.29 10.47 4.27
N SER A 132 -0.01 10.25 4.56
CA SER A 132 1.01 11.30 4.62
C SER A 132 2.03 11.13 3.51
N PHE A 133 2.54 12.24 2.97
CA PHE A 133 3.62 12.28 1.99
C PHE A 133 4.71 13.25 2.48
N GLN A 134 5.95 12.78 2.47
CA GLN A 134 7.12 13.59 2.77
C GLN A 134 8.13 13.48 1.64
N LEU A 135 8.62 14.61 1.14
CA LEU A 135 9.74 14.70 0.20
C LEU A 135 11.02 15.05 0.97
N LEU A 136 12.13 14.42 0.62
CA LEU A 136 13.42 14.51 1.31
C LEU A 136 14.57 14.69 0.32
N ASP A 137 15.57 15.46 0.73
CA ASP A 137 16.82 15.66 -0.03
C ASP A 137 17.85 14.55 0.27
N GLU A 138 17.69 13.87 1.40
CA GLU A 138 18.56 12.80 1.87
C GLU A 138 17.77 11.51 2.09
N PRO A 139 18.42 10.32 2.01
CA PRO A 139 17.74 9.06 2.31
C PRO A 139 17.10 9.07 3.70
N PRO A 140 15.85 8.61 3.86
CA PRO A 140 15.26 8.48 5.18
C PRO A 140 16.05 7.48 6.04
N LEU A 141 16.18 7.80 7.32
CA LEU A 141 16.68 6.88 8.34
C LEU A 141 15.47 6.18 8.95
N PHE A 142 15.39 4.87 8.75
CA PHE A 142 14.41 4.02 9.42
C PHE A 142 15.11 3.33 10.58
N GLU A 143 14.57 3.49 11.79
CA GLU A 143 15.01 2.77 12.99
C GLU A 143 14.19 1.48 13.19
#